data_AF-A0A3P7YCB5-F1
#
_entry.id   AF-A0A3P7YCB5-F1
#
_cell.length_a   1.000
_cell.length_b   1.000
_cell.length_c   1.000
_cell.angle_alpha   90.00
_cell.angle_beta   90.00
_cell.angle_gamma   90.00
#
_symmetry.space_group_name_H-M   'P 1'
#
loop_
_entity.id
_entity.type
_entity.pdbx_description
1 polymer ?
#
loop_
_entity_poly.entity_id
_entity_poly.type
_entity_poly.pdbx_seq_one_letter_code
_entity_poly.pdbx_strand_id
1 'polypeptide(L)'
;MMNEIKQKQTTILTWVLQDLNLTNESISTVKKSSETNNICTPIFISIKLEPILPWFNTNYLKQREDQAIEYEKELYDLRTKYSEEYNALKISLGAEVETFESHLQKLKSTYQLNLEKLDYNYQVLKRRDEENTVLKSNQKRRITRLQDTLNNLRIKSTKQEQQYKVENEQLSEDYKRRMENYSDLQKKSKLLIESVQRNFHDIWIMNEENLKQLGNRLLEAHRIITEQQLGLTWNPPDISFMENVGPVKQITNIPPAIIAMELALQSDKKNLPDSQNVTSENKLPTTLKEVSSKTVQEFLHLLCYEPEFLIDENIKRLLEPLGYEEGLLLRLDTILTVSRFLKKN
;
A
#
# COMPACT_ATOMS: atom_id res chain seq x y z
N MET A 1 -53.00 21.37 7.62
CA MET A 1 -52.98 22.67 6.92
C MET A 1 -54.30 23.04 6.23
N MET A 2 -54.67 22.50 5.07
CA MET A 2 -55.87 23.02 4.35
C MET A 2 -57.20 22.71 5.07
N ASN A 3 -57.28 21.61 5.83
CA ASN A 3 -58.45 21.29 6.67
C ASN A 3 -58.53 22.13 7.96
N GLU A 4 -57.40 22.52 8.56
CA GLU A 4 -57.39 23.39 9.76
C GLU A 4 -57.80 24.83 9.43
N ILE A 5 -57.45 25.31 8.24
CA ILE A 5 -57.86 26.64 7.76
C ILE A 5 -59.38 26.66 7.52
N LYS A 6 -59.94 25.61 6.91
CA LYS A 6 -61.41 25.49 6.77
C LYS A 6 -62.11 25.42 8.11
N GLN A 7 -61.59 24.63 9.06
CA GLN A 7 -62.18 24.50 10.38
C GLN A 7 -62.19 25.83 11.15
N LYS A 8 -61.09 26.61 11.05
CA LYS A 8 -61.02 27.97 11.64
C LYS A 8 -61.95 28.96 10.94
N GLN A 9 -62.11 28.88 9.61
CA GLN A 9 -63.07 29.72 8.87
C GLN A 9 -64.53 29.40 9.25
N THR A 10 -64.89 28.12 9.41
CA THR A 10 -66.24 27.74 9.86
C THR A 10 -66.51 28.21 11.28
N THR A 11 -65.49 28.17 12.16
CA THR A 11 -65.61 28.64 13.56
C THR A 11 -65.78 30.15 13.63
N ILE A 12 -65.11 30.92 12.76
CA ILE A 12 -65.26 32.37 12.68
C ILE A 12 -66.66 32.74 12.12
N LEU A 13 -67.15 32.00 11.12
CA LEU A 13 -68.50 32.21 10.57
C LEU A 13 -69.61 31.86 11.57
N THR A 14 -69.44 30.83 12.41
CA THR A 14 -70.39 30.53 13.49
C THR A 14 -70.37 31.58 14.60
N TRP A 15 -69.20 32.15 14.92
CA TRP A 15 -69.12 33.28 15.86
C TRP A 15 -69.78 34.55 15.32
N VAL A 16 -69.54 34.90 14.05
CA VAL A 16 -70.16 36.07 13.41
C VAL A 16 -71.69 35.92 13.28
N LEU A 17 -72.18 34.70 13.03
CA LEU A 17 -73.62 34.41 12.99
C LEU A 17 -74.27 34.36 14.39
N GLN A 18 -73.50 34.05 15.45
CA GLN A 18 -73.97 34.12 16.84
C GLN A 18 -74.05 35.58 17.33
N ASP A 19 -73.07 36.43 16.95
CA ASP A 19 -73.04 37.85 17.31
C ASP A 19 -74.11 38.69 16.59
N LEU A 20 -74.47 38.33 15.36
CA LEU A 20 -75.57 38.97 14.62
C LEU A 20 -76.97 38.58 15.12
N ASN A 21 -77.09 37.51 15.93
CA ASN A 21 -78.36 37.06 16.51
C ASN A 21 -78.60 37.60 17.92
N LEU A 22 -77.64 38.32 18.51
CA LEU A 22 -77.79 38.99 19.80
C LEU A 22 -78.29 40.45 19.69
N THR A 23 -78.47 40.97 18.47
CA THR A 23 -78.94 42.35 18.22
C THR A 23 -80.41 42.45 17.77
N ASN A 24 -81.22 41.40 17.97
CA ASN A 24 -82.67 41.41 17.63
C ASN A 24 -83.63 41.21 18.81
N GLU A 25 -83.14 41.17 20.06
CA GLU A 25 -83.98 41.20 21.26
C GLU A 25 -83.75 42.49 22.06
N SER A 26 -84.21 43.65 21.56
CA SER A 26 -84.57 44.83 22.39
C SER A 26 -84.97 46.07 21.56
N ILE A 27 -85.96 45.94 20.67
CA ILE A 27 -86.77 47.11 20.24
C ILE A 27 -88.24 46.71 20.20
N SER A 28 -88.83 46.51 21.38
CA SER A 28 -90.18 46.98 21.68
C SER A 28 -90.32 46.99 23.19
N THR A 29 -90.77 48.12 23.76
CA THR A 29 -91.23 48.36 25.14
C THR A 29 -90.53 49.52 25.87
N VAL A 30 -90.75 50.76 25.40
CA VAL A 30 -90.77 51.92 26.31
C VAL A 30 -91.93 52.84 25.90
N LYS A 31 -93.12 52.62 26.47
CA LYS A 31 -93.80 53.58 27.36
C LYS A 31 -95.25 53.17 27.68
N LYS A 32 -95.42 52.82 28.96
CA LYS A 32 -96.47 53.23 29.89
C LYS A 32 -97.94 52.93 29.51
N SER A 33 -98.42 51.83 30.09
CA SER A 33 -99.76 51.76 30.68
C SER A 33 -99.86 52.68 31.91
N SER A 34 -100.80 53.61 31.86
CA SER A 34 -101.64 54.04 32.98
C SER A 34 -102.92 54.58 32.33
N GLU A 35 -103.97 53.76 32.26
CA GLU A 35 -105.12 53.85 33.17
C GLU A 35 -106.04 55.03 32.80
N THR A 36 -107.12 54.74 32.07
CA THR A 36 -108.52 54.56 32.55
C THR A 36 -109.33 55.86 32.59
N ASN A 37 -110.48 55.77 31.92
CA ASN A 37 -111.77 56.38 32.24
C ASN A 37 -111.95 57.90 32.11
N ASN A 38 -112.65 58.28 31.03
CA ASN A 38 -113.55 59.43 31.00
C ASN A 38 -114.97 58.91 30.78
N ILE A 39 -115.89 59.20 31.72
CA ILE A 39 -117.30 59.59 31.52
C ILE A 39 -117.84 60.10 32.88
N CYS A 40 -118.13 61.41 32.95
CA CYS A 40 -119.30 62.09 33.55
C CYS A 40 -120.19 61.25 34.50
N THR A 41 -120.57 61.60 35.74
CA THR A 41 -120.89 62.85 36.48
C THR A 41 -120.98 62.47 38.00
N PRO A 42 -120.85 63.38 39.02
CA PRO A 42 -121.94 64.30 39.41
C PRO A 42 -121.52 65.68 39.98
N ILE A 43 -122.38 66.65 39.69
CA ILE A 43 -122.94 67.72 40.53
C ILE A 43 -122.15 68.18 41.78
N PHE A 44 -121.75 69.45 41.68
CA PHE A 44 -121.49 70.49 42.68
C PHE A 44 -122.06 70.26 44.10
N ILE A 45 -121.18 70.12 45.11
CA ILE A 45 -121.37 70.70 46.45
C ILE A 45 -120.03 71.31 46.91
N SER A 46 -120.08 72.60 47.19
CA SER A 46 -119.00 73.46 47.67
C SER A 46 -118.27 72.93 48.92
N ILE A 47 -116.94 73.02 48.93
CA ILE A 47 -116.13 73.59 50.03
C ILE A 47 -114.75 74.00 49.47
N LYS A 48 -114.36 75.22 49.83
CA LYS A 48 -113.14 76.00 49.53
C LYS A 48 -111.83 75.23 49.77
N LEU A 49 -110.84 75.34 48.86
CA LEU A 49 -109.40 75.41 49.19
C LEU A 49 -108.54 75.71 47.92
N GLU A 50 -108.10 76.96 47.77
CA GLU A 50 -106.87 77.34 47.02
C GLU A 50 -105.62 77.00 47.86
N PRO A 51 -104.34 77.04 47.39
CA PRO A 51 -103.76 77.20 46.04
C PRO A 51 -102.60 76.21 45.74
N ILE A 52 -102.59 75.47 44.61
CA ILE A 52 -101.50 74.48 44.30
C ILE A 52 -100.69 74.82 43.02
N LEU A 53 -101.08 75.84 42.26
CA LEU A 53 -100.55 76.06 40.89
C LEU A 53 -99.08 76.54 40.78
N PRO A 54 -98.51 77.43 41.63
CA PRO A 54 -97.10 77.82 41.52
C PRO A 54 -96.12 76.71 41.90
N TRP A 55 -96.46 75.92 42.93
CA TRP A 55 -95.66 74.80 43.44
C TRP A 55 -95.59 73.65 42.44
N PHE A 56 -96.69 73.37 41.73
CA PHE A 56 -96.69 72.34 40.69
C PHE A 56 -95.81 72.71 39.48
N ASN A 57 -95.86 73.97 39.01
CA ASN A 57 -95.05 74.42 37.87
C ASN A 57 -93.55 74.50 38.21
N THR A 58 -93.20 74.97 39.41
CA THR A 58 -91.79 74.97 39.87
C THR A 58 -91.24 73.57 40.07
N ASN A 59 -92.01 72.63 40.62
CA ASN A 59 -91.58 71.24 40.73
C ASN A 59 -91.46 70.54 39.36
N TYR A 60 -92.36 70.86 38.41
CA TYR A 60 -92.27 70.32 37.04
C TYR A 60 -91.04 70.84 36.30
N LEU A 61 -90.72 72.14 36.40
CA LEU A 61 -89.52 72.72 35.81
C LEU A 61 -88.24 72.16 36.45
N LYS A 62 -88.23 71.99 37.78
CA LYS A 62 -87.12 71.39 38.51
C LYS A 62 -86.90 69.92 38.12
N GLN A 63 -87.97 69.14 37.99
CA GLN A 63 -87.87 67.75 37.51
C GLN A 63 -87.33 67.66 36.08
N ARG A 64 -87.66 68.62 35.21
CA ARG A 64 -87.12 68.69 33.83
C ARG A 64 -85.65 69.14 33.82
N GLU A 65 -85.28 70.07 34.70
CA GLU A 65 -83.89 70.48 34.89
C GLU A 65 -83.05 69.33 35.44
N ASP A 66 -83.55 68.58 36.43
CA ASP A 66 -82.90 67.37 36.95
C ASP A 66 -82.77 66.31 35.85
N GLN A 67 -83.79 66.11 35.01
CA GLN A 67 -83.68 65.22 33.85
C GLN A 67 -82.64 65.70 32.82
N ALA A 68 -82.56 67.00 32.57
CA ALA A 68 -81.57 67.57 31.67
C ALA A 68 -80.14 67.40 32.21
N ILE A 69 -79.96 67.57 33.53
CA ILE A 69 -78.68 67.36 34.22
C ILE A 69 -78.29 65.87 34.19
N GLU A 70 -79.23 64.95 34.44
CA GLU A 70 -78.96 63.52 34.34
C GLU A 70 -78.60 63.11 32.91
N TYR A 71 -79.29 63.62 31.89
CA TYR A 71 -78.90 63.39 30.49
C TYR A 71 -77.54 64.00 30.16
N GLU A 72 -77.21 65.18 30.68
CA GLU A 72 -75.89 65.80 30.49
C GLU A 72 -74.78 64.97 31.14
N LYS A 73 -75.04 64.42 32.33
CA LYS A 73 -74.13 63.51 33.04
C LYS A 73 -73.96 62.19 32.29
N GLU A 74 -75.04 61.59 31.81
CA GLU A 74 -74.98 60.38 30.98
C GLU A 74 -74.18 60.63 29.70
N LEU A 75 -74.37 61.78 29.03
CA LEU A 75 -73.59 62.18 27.87
C LEU A 75 -72.10 62.38 28.20
N TYR A 76 -71.79 62.97 29.36
CA TYR A 76 -70.43 63.14 29.83
C TYR A 76 -69.75 61.79 30.14
N ASP A 77 -70.44 60.90 30.83
CA ASP A 77 -69.95 59.57 31.18
C ASP A 77 -69.75 58.72 29.92
N LEU A 78 -70.69 58.77 28.97
CA LEU A 78 -70.54 58.13 27.65
C LEU A 78 -69.33 58.68 26.91
N ARG A 79 -69.14 60.01 26.88
CA ARG A 79 -67.99 60.63 26.22
C ARG A 79 -66.67 60.20 26.86
N THR A 80 -66.63 60.11 28.18
CA THR A 80 -65.45 59.69 28.94
C THR A 80 -65.14 58.23 28.66
N LYS A 81 -66.14 57.34 28.70
CA LYS A 81 -65.99 55.92 28.35
C LYS A 81 -65.47 55.73 26.93
N TYR A 82 -66.07 56.40 25.94
CA TYR A 82 -65.60 56.31 24.55
C TYR A 82 -64.18 56.86 24.37
N SER A 83 -63.80 57.91 25.11
CA SER A 83 -62.43 58.43 25.12
C SER A 83 -61.44 57.45 25.74
N GLU A 84 -61.81 56.81 26.85
CA GLU A 84 -61.02 55.79 27.52
C GLU A 84 -60.86 54.52 26.68
N GLU A 85 -61.94 54.01 26.09
CA GLU A 85 -61.93 52.88 25.17
C GLU A 85 -61.07 53.17 23.93
N TYR A 86 -61.20 54.38 23.36
CA TYR A 86 -60.36 54.81 22.25
C TYR A 86 -58.88 54.88 22.64
N ASN A 87 -58.56 55.44 23.81
CA ASN A 87 -57.18 55.53 24.29
C ASN A 87 -56.59 54.14 24.59
N ALA A 88 -57.38 53.25 25.21
CA ALA A 88 -56.98 51.86 25.46
C ALA A 88 -56.70 51.12 24.15
N LEU A 89 -57.58 51.27 23.15
CA LEU A 89 -57.39 50.68 21.83
C LEU A 89 -56.16 51.28 21.13
N LYS A 90 -55.95 52.59 21.22
CA LYS A 90 -54.78 53.27 20.65
C LYS A 90 -53.47 52.78 21.27
N ILE A 91 -53.44 52.60 22.59
CA ILE A 91 -52.27 52.05 23.29
C ILE A 91 -52.04 50.59 22.87
N SER A 92 -53.10 49.78 22.81
CA SER A 92 -53.01 48.37 22.40
C SER A 92 -52.47 48.23 20.97
N LEU A 93 -53.02 48.98 20.02
CA LEU A 93 -52.57 48.97 18.62
C LEU A 93 -51.15 49.54 18.49
N GLY A 94 -50.82 50.60 19.24
CA GLY A 94 -49.46 51.14 19.28
C GLY A 94 -48.44 50.12 19.78
N ALA A 95 -48.78 49.39 20.85
CA ALA A 95 -47.95 48.30 21.36
C ALA A 95 -47.82 47.16 20.34
N GLU A 96 -48.89 46.78 19.65
CA GLU A 96 -48.84 45.74 18.63
C GLU A 96 -47.93 46.14 17.45
N VAL A 97 -48.06 47.38 16.95
CA VAL A 97 -47.17 47.93 15.92
C VAL A 97 -45.71 47.90 16.37
N GLU A 98 -45.41 48.35 17.60
CA GLU A 98 -44.05 48.30 18.15
C GLU A 98 -43.52 46.86 18.23
N THR A 99 -44.35 45.89 18.64
CA THR A 99 -43.93 44.48 18.64
C THR A 99 -43.65 43.98 17.23
N PHE A 100 -44.48 44.31 16.24
CA PHE A 100 -44.26 43.91 14.85
C PHE A 100 -42.98 44.52 14.28
N GLU A 101 -42.71 45.80 14.57
CA GLU A 101 -41.46 46.45 14.17
C GLU A 101 -40.24 45.77 14.80
N SER A 102 -40.31 45.44 16.10
CA SER A 102 -39.25 44.70 16.80
C SER A 102 -39.03 43.31 16.17
N HIS A 103 -40.10 42.57 15.85
CA HIS A 103 -40.01 41.29 15.17
C HIS A 103 -39.39 41.41 13.78
N LEU A 104 -39.78 42.42 12.99
CA LEU A 104 -39.24 42.69 11.67
C LEU A 104 -37.74 43.00 11.76
N GLN A 105 -37.32 43.82 12.72
CA GLN A 105 -35.92 44.17 12.91
C GLN A 105 -35.08 42.96 13.35
N LYS A 106 -35.61 42.09 14.23
CA LYS A 106 -34.97 40.82 14.60
C LYS A 106 -34.83 39.91 13.38
N LEU A 107 -35.89 39.76 12.60
CA LEU A 107 -35.91 38.94 11.39
C LEU A 107 -34.91 39.46 10.35
N LYS A 108 -34.83 40.77 10.14
CA LYS A 108 -33.83 41.38 9.27
C LYS A 108 -32.40 41.04 9.73
N SER A 109 -32.14 41.16 11.04
CA SER A 109 -30.84 40.86 11.62
C SER A 109 -30.45 39.38 11.48
N THR A 110 -31.40 38.47 11.70
CA THR A 110 -31.16 37.02 11.54
C THR A 110 -30.95 36.65 10.07
N TYR A 111 -31.71 37.25 9.14
CA TYR A 111 -31.49 37.02 7.71
C TYR A 111 -30.12 37.51 7.25
N GLN A 112 -29.67 38.67 7.70
CA GLN A 112 -28.34 39.18 7.36
C GLN A 112 -27.24 38.22 7.88
N LEU A 113 -27.33 37.79 9.14
CA LEU A 113 -26.36 36.84 9.69
C LEU A 113 -26.38 35.50 8.95
N ASN A 114 -27.56 35.01 8.57
CA ASN A 114 -27.69 33.78 7.81
C ASN A 114 -27.12 33.90 6.39
N LEU A 115 -27.25 35.07 5.76
CA LEU A 115 -26.63 35.36 4.48
C LEU A 115 -25.10 35.34 4.59
N GLU A 116 -24.53 35.99 5.60
CA GLU A 116 -23.08 35.97 5.85
C GLU A 116 -22.57 34.55 6.15
N LYS A 117 -23.32 33.76 6.92
CA LYS A 117 -22.99 32.34 7.16
C LYS A 117 -23.02 31.51 5.88
N LEU A 118 -24.01 31.74 5.02
CA LEU A 118 -24.11 31.04 3.75
C LEU A 118 -22.97 31.42 2.81
N ASP A 119 -22.62 32.71 2.75
CA ASP A 119 -21.49 33.20 1.95
C ASP A 119 -20.16 32.61 2.45
N TYR A 120 -19.94 32.60 3.77
CA TYR A 120 -18.78 31.94 4.37
C TYR A 120 -18.72 30.45 4.01
N ASN A 121 -19.82 29.71 4.18
CA ASN A 121 -19.88 28.29 3.83
C ASN A 121 -19.57 28.06 2.35
N TYR A 122 -20.13 28.90 1.47
CA TYR A 122 -19.85 28.84 0.04
C TYR A 122 -18.36 29.07 -0.27
N GLN A 123 -17.74 30.09 0.34
CA GLN A 123 -16.32 30.37 0.14
C GLN A 123 -15.43 29.22 0.63
N VAL A 124 -15.75 28.61 1.78
CA VAL A 124 -15.01 27.45 2.31
C VAL A 124 -15.13 26.25 1.37
N LEU A 125 -16.35 25.94 0.89
CA LEU A 125 -16.57 24.85 -0.06
C LEU A 125 -15.80 25.10 -1.37
N LYS A 126 -15.85 26.33 -1.88
CA LYS A 126 -15.14 26.72 -3.10
C LYS A 126 -13.63 26.55 -2.96
N ARG A 127 -13.02 27.03 -1.86
CA ARG A 127 -11.58 26.82 -1.61
C ARG A 127 -11.25 25.34 -1.49
N ARG A 128 -12.07 24.56 -0.79
CA ARG A 128 -11.88 23.11 -0.67
C ARG A 128 -11.93 22.43 -2.03
N ASP A 129 -12.80 22.84 -2.94
CA ASP A 129 -12.89 22.28 -4.28
C ASP A 129 -11.70 22.68 -5.16
N GLU A 130 -11.22 23.92 -5.06
CA GLU A 130 -10.00 24.39 -5.73
C GLU A 130 -8.77 23.60 -5.24
N GLU A 131 -8.60 23.46 -3.93
CA GLU A 131 -7.53 22.67 -3.31
C GLU A 131 -7.61 21.20 -3.72
N ASN A 132 -8.79 20.59 -3.64
CA ASN A 132 -9.01 19.20 -4.05
C ASN A 132 -8.71 18.99 -5.53
N THR A 133 -9.07 19.94 -6.39
CA THR A 133 -8.78 19.87 -7.83
C THR A 133 -7.28 19.90 -8.08
N VAL A 134 -6.55 20.80 -7.42
CA VAL A 134 -5.08 20.85 -7.51
C VAL A 134 -4.46 19.55 -6.98
N LEU A 135 -4.88 19.07 -5.81
CA LEU A 135 -4.38 17.83 -5.21
C LEU A 135 -4.63 16.61 -6.12
N LYS A 136 -5.84 16.47 -6.67
CA LYS A 136 -6.18 15.40 -7.62
C LYS A 136 -5.30 15.47 -8.87
N SER A 137 -5.08 16.66 -9.42
CA SER A 137 -4.22 16.83 -10.61
C SER A 137 -2.76 16.43 -10.33
N ASN A 138 -2.24 16.80 -9.15
CA ASN A 138 -0.89 16.45 -8.70
C ASN A 138 -0.75 14.94 -8.46
N GLN A 139 -1.73 14.33 -7.81
CA GLN A 139 -1.77 12.88 -7.60
C GLN A 139 -1.84 12.13 -8.93
N LYS A 140 -2.68 12.57 -9.87
CA LYS A 140 -2.76 11.98 -11.22
C LYS A 140 -1.42 12.05 -11.94
N ARG A 141 -0.74 13.20 -11.90
CA ARG A 141 0.60 13.35 -12.50
C ARG A 141 1.64 12.43 -11.83
N ARG A 142 1.57 12.26 -10.51
CA ARG A 142 2.44 11.33 -9.76
C ARG A 142 2.18 9.88 -10.18
N ILE A 143 0.91 9.48 -10.30
CA ILE A 143 0.53 8.14 -10.78
C ILE A 143 1.08 7.90 -12.18
N THR A 144 0.92 8.85 -13.12
CA THR A 144 1.47 8.71 -14.48
C THR A 144 2.98 8.52 -14.47
N ARG A 145 3.74 9.33 -13.72
CA ARG A 145 5.20 9.17 -13.61
C ARG A 145 5.59 7.80 -13.04
N LEU A 146 4.89 7.34 -12.00
CA LEU A 146 5.16 6.03 -11.41
C LEU A 146 4.85 4.91 -12.41
N GLN A 147 3.75 5.02 -13.16
CA GLN A 147 3.41 4.07 -14.21
C GLN A 147 4.47 4.03 -15.31
N ASP A 148 4.99 5.18 -15.73
CA ASP A 148 6.08 5.25 -16.71
C ASP A 148 7.35 4.60 -16.18
N THR A 149 7.72 4.86 -14.92
CA THR A 149 8.88 4.20 -14.29
C THR A 149 8.70 2.68 -14.20
N LEU A 150 7.49 2.22 -13.84
CA LEU A 150 7.18 0.80 -13.76
C LEU A 150 7.28 0.13 -15.13
N ASN A 151 6.69 0.75 -16.16
CA ASN A 151 6.77 0.24 -17.52
C ASN A 151 8.22 0.19 -18.02
N ASN A 152 9.01 1.23 -17.76
CA ASN A 152 10.43 1.26 -18.12
C ASN A 152 11.22 0.16 -17.41
N LEU A 153 10.98 -0.07 -16.12
CA LEU A 153 11.62 -1.16 -15.37
C LEU A 153 11.19 -2.53 -15.89
N ARG A 154 9.90 -2.71 -16.21
CA ARG A 154 9.37 -3.94 -16.79
C ARG A 154 10.05 -4.25 -18.13
N ILE A 155 10.16 -3.27 -19.02
CA ILE A 155 10.84 -3.42 -20.31
C ILE A 155 12.32 -3.76 -20.12
N LYS A 156 13.02 -3.09 -19.19
CA LYS A 156 14.42 -3.39 -18.88
C LYS A 156 14.59 -4.81 -18.34
N SER A 157 13.72 -5.22 -17.42
CA SER A 157 13.72 -6.57 -16.85
C SER A 157 13.54 -7.64 -17.93
N THR A 158 12.52 -7.50 -18.78
CA THR A 158 12.27 -8.46 -19.86
C THR A 158 13.41 -8.50 -20.88
N LYS A 159 14.04 -7.35 -21.16
CA LYS A 159 15.21 -7.28 -22.04
C LYS A 159 16.42 -7.99 -21.44
N GLN A 160 16.69 -7.78 -20.15
CA GLN A 160 17.78 -8.45 -19.44
C GLN A 160 17.56 -9.95 -19.35
N GLU A 161 16.34 -10.39 -19.03
CA GLU A 161 15.98 -11.81 -19.01
C GLU A 161 16.20 -12.47 -20.37
N GLN A 162 15.76 -11.83 -21.45
CA GLN A 162 15.99 -12.34 -22.80
C GLN A 162 17.49 -12.37 -23.16
N GLN A 163 18.25 -11.35 -22.75
CA GLN A 163 19.70 -11.30 -22.97
C GLN A 163 20.40 -12.45 -22.24
N TYR A 164 20.10 -12.67 -20.97
CA TYR A 164 20.68 -13.78 -20.20
C TYR A 164 20.28 -15.14 -20.75
N LYS A 165 19.05 -15.28 -21.25
CA LYS A 165 18.60 -16.52 -21.87
C LYS A 165 19.44 -16.84 -23.12
N VAL A 166 19.66 -15.86 -24.00
CA VAL A 166 20.48 -16.02 -25.20
C VAL A 166 21.95 -16.28 -24.85
N GLU A 167 22.51 -15.53 -23.90
CA GLU A 167 23.90 -15.70 -23.47
C GLU A 167 24.11 -17.08 -22.83
N ASN A 168 23.18 -17.55 -22.01
CA ASN A 168 23.25 -18.88 -21.40
C ASN A 168 23.14 -20.01 -22.44
N GLU A 169 22.27 -19.85 -23.45
CA GLU A 169 22.17 -20.79 -24.57
C GLU A 169 23.49 -20.83 -25.37
N GLN A 170 24.04 -19.67 -25.70
CA GLN A 170 25.34 -19.56 -26.39
C GLN A 170 26.48 -20.19 -25.57
N LEU A 171 26.59 -19.88 -24.29
CA LEU A 171 27.60 -20.44 -23.40
C LEU A 171 27.46 -21.96 -23.27
N SER A 172 26.23 -22.47 -23.23
CA SER A 172 25.97 -23.91 -23.16
C SER A 172 26.39 -24.62 -24.45
N GLU A 173 26.14 -24.01 -25.62
CA GLU A 173 26.58 -24.53 -26.91
C GLU A 173 28.11 -24.52 -27.03
N ASP A 174 28.75 -23.41 -26.67
CA ASP A 174 30.21 -23.28 -26.66
C ASP A 174 30.88 -24.28 -25.70
N TYR A 175 30.27 -24.50 -24.52
CA TYR A 175 30.72 -25.52 -23.58
C TYR A 175 30.64 -26.92 -24.20
N LYS A 176 29.50 -27.28 -24.79
CA LYS A 176 29.32 -28.58 -25.47
C LYS A 176 30.36 -28.78 -26.57
N ARG A 177 30.56 -27.77 -27.43
CA ARG A 177 31.55 -27.80 -28.50
C ARG A 177 32.97 -27.96 -27.96
N ARG A 178 33.32 -27.24 -26.88
CA ARG A 178 34.63 -27.36 -26.23
C ARG A 178 34.84 -28.75 -25.65
N MET A 179 33.80 -29.33 -25.06
CA MET A 179 33.85 -30.68 -24.48
C MET A 179 34.06 -31.74 -25.57
N GLU A 180 33.38 -31.62 -26.70
CA GLU A 180 33.58 -32.49 -27.87
C GLU A 180 35.01 -32.39 -28.40
N ASN A 181 35.52 -31.17 -28.60
CA ASN A 181 36.90 -30.94 -29.01
C ASN A 181 37.92 -31.55 -28.03
N TYR A 182 37.67 -31.44 -26.73
CA TYR A 182 38.53 -32.04 -25.69
C TYR A 182 38.51 -33.57 -25.77
N SER A 183 37.33 -34.17 -25.90
CA SER A 183 37.20 -35.64 -26.07
C SER A 183 37.96 -36.13 -27.31
N ASP A 184 37.86 -35.41 -28.42
CA ASP A 184 38.56 -35.78 -29.66
C ASP A 184 40.07 -35.60 -29.55
N LEU A 185 40.53 -34.54 -28.87
CA LEU A 185 41.93 -34.36 -28.57
C LEU A 185 42.48 -35.50 -27.70
N GLN A 186 41.71 -35.93 -26.70
CA GLN A 186 42.05 -37.04 -25.82
C GLN A 186 42.18 -38.36 -26.61
N LYS A 187 41.22 -38.66 -27.51
CA LYS A 187 41.29 -39.83 -28.40
C LYS A 187 42.51 -39.78 -29.30
N LYS A 188 42.78 -38.63 -29.94
CA LYS A 188 43.95 -38.44 -30.81
C LYS A 188 45.26 -38.62 -30.04
N SER A 189 45.36 -38.07 -28.83
CA SER A 189 46.52 -38.25 -27.96
C SER A 189 46.77 -39.72 -27.65
N LYS A 190 45.73 -40.46 -27.24
CA LYS A 190 45.86 -41.90 -26.95
C LYS A 190 46.36 -42.69 -28.17
N LEU A 191 45.77 -42.45 -29.33
CA LEU A 191 46.18 -43.10 -30.59
C LEU A 191 47.61 -42.76 -30.98
N LEU A 192 48.05 -41.52 -30.76
CA LEU A 192 49.43 -41.11 -31.00
C LEU A 192 50.41 -41.83 -30.07
N ILE A 193 50.09 -41.95 -28.77
CA ILE A 193 50.93 -42.70 -27.82
C ILE A 193 51.06 -44.16 -28.26
N GLU A 194 49.94 -44.82 -28.56
CA GLU A 194 49.94 -46.22 -29.02
C GLU A 194 50.70 -46.39 -30.35
N SER A 195 50.58 -45.43 -31.27
CA SER A 195 51.30 -45.43 -32.55
C SER A 195 52.81 -45.21 -32.35
N VAL A 196 53.20 -44.30 -31.46
CA VAL A 196 54.62 -44.03 -31.15
C VAL A 196 55.25 -45.24 -30.47
N GLN A 197 54.55 -45.89 -29.53
CA GLN A 197 55.02 -47.11 -28.88
C GLN A 197 55.23 -48.24 -29.88
N ARG A 198 54.30 -48.45 -30.82
CA ARG A 198 54.44 -49.44 -31.89
C ARG A 198 55.63 -49.12 -32.80
N ASN A 199 55.72 -47.89 -33.30
CA ASN A 199 56.84 -47.48 -34.16
C ASN A 199 58.20 -47.64 -33.45
N PHE A 200 58.28 -47.27 -32.17
CA PHE A 200 59.50 -47.47 -31.37
C PHE A 200 59.87 -48.94 -31.24
N HIS A 201 58.89 -49.80 -30.99
CA HIS A 201 59.10 -51.25 -30.91
C HIS A 201 59.60 -51.83 -32.25
N ASP A 202 58.99 -51.43 -33.36
CA ASP A 202 59.37 -51.89 -34.70
C ASP A 202 60.80 -51.45 -35.06
N ILE A 203 61.14 -50.18 -34.79
CA ILE A 203 62.51 -49.65 -34.99
C ILE A 203 63.51 -50.38 -34.09
N TRP A 204 63.13 -50.69 -32.84
CA TRP A 204 63.98 -51.44 -31.92
C TRP A 204 64.31 -52.83 -32.49
N ILE A 205 63.29 -53.59 -32.90
CA ILE A 205 63.48 -54.93 -33.47
C ILE A 205 64.37 -54.87 -34.70
N MET A 206 64.13 -53.90 -35.60
CA MET A 206 64.95 -53.72 -36.79
C MET A 206 66.42 -53.43 -36.45
N ASN A 207 66.67 -52.56 -35.47
CA ASN A 207 68.03 -52.22 -35.05
C ASN A 207 68.73 -53.36 -34.32
N GLU A 208 68.00 -54.08 -33.47
CA GLU A 208 68.47 -55.26 -32.77
C GLU A 208 68.89 -56.36 -33.77
N GLU A 209 68.07 -56.62 -34.79
CA GLU A 209 68.39 -57.56 -35.87
C GLU A 209 69.65 -57.12 -36.64
N ASN A 210 69.75 -55.84 -36.99
CA ASN A 210 70.95 -55.29 -37.65
C ASN A 210 72.22 -55.46 -36.79
N LEU A 211 72.13 -55.26 -35.47
CA LEU A 211 73.23 -55.45 -34.54
C LEU A 211 73.62 -56.92 -34.39
N LYS A 212 72.64 -57.85 -34.34
CA LYS A 212 72.90 -59.29 -34.33
C LYS A 212 73.66 -59.73 -35.57
N GLN A 213 73.23 -59.26 -36.74
CA GLN A 213 73.93 -59.55 -38.00
C GLN A 213 75.38 -59.03 -37.99
N LEU A 214 75.61 -57.81 -37.49
CA LEU A 214 76.96 -57.24 -37.38
C LEU A 214 77.81 -58.00 -36.35
N GLY A 215 77.25 -58.36 -35.20
CA GLY A 215 77.91 -59.16 -34.16
C GLY A 215 78.31 -60.55 -34.67
N ASN A 216 77.44 -61.22 -35.42
CA ASN A 216 77.73 -62.50 -36.05
C ASN A 216 78.90 -62.40 -37.06
N ARG A 217 78.94 -61.33 -37.87
CA ARG A 217 80.09 -61.08 -38.76
C ARG A 217 81.39 -60.86 -37.99
N LEU A 218 81.33 -60.17 -36.85
CA LEU A 218 82.50 -59.96 -35.99
C LEU A 218 82.98 -61.27 -35.35
N LEU A 219 82.07 -62.11 -34.86
CA LEU A 219 82.40 -63.44 -34.33
C LEU A 219 83.01 -64.34 -35.40
N GLU A 220 82.48 -64.30 -36.63
CA GLU A 220 83.02 -65.04 -37.75
C GLU A 220 84.43 -64.54 -38.13
N ALA A 221 84.63 -63.23 -38.18
CA ALA A 221 85.96 -62.65 -38.40
C ALA A 221 86.94 -63.04 -37.27
N HIS A 222 86.48 -63.05 -36.02
CA HIS A 222 87.29 -63.49 -34.88
C HIS A 222 87.69 -64.97 -35.04
N ARG A 223 86.73 -65.85 -35.31
CA ARG A 223 86.98 -67.28 -35.56
C ARG A 223 88.05 -67.49 -36.61
N ILE A 224 87.91 -66.82 -37.76
CA ILE A 224 88.86 -66.88 -38.88
C ILE A 224 90.26 -66.47 -38.42
N ILE A 225 90.40 -65.35 -37.70
CA ILE A 225 91.69 -64.86 -37.21
C ILE A 225 92.31 -65.87 -36.22
N THR A 226 91.54 -66.40 -35.28
CA THR A 226 92.07 -67.32 -34.26
C THR A 226 92.45 -68.68 -34.81
N GLU A 227 91.66 -69.22 -35.73
CA GLU A 227 91.92 -70.53 -36.34
C GLU A 227 93.03 -70.43 -37.40
N GLN A 228 92.96 -69.45 -38.31
CA GLN A 228 93.86 -69.37 -39.45
C GLN A 228 95.21 -68.70 -39.13
N GLN A 229 95.21 -67.62 -38.33
CA GLN A 229 96.42 -66.83 -38.09
C GLN A 229 97.18 -67.26 -36.82
N LEU A 230 96.47 -67.74 -35.79
CA LEU A 230 97.06 -68.09 -34.49
C LEU A 230 97.17 -69.60 -34.25
N GLY A 231 96.48 -70.43 -35.05
CA GLY A 231 96.52 -71.89 -34.94
C GLY A 231 95.90 -72.45 -33.65
N LEU A 232 95.05 -71.67 -32.98
CA LEU A 232 94.37 -72.06 -31.74
C LEU A 232 92.93 -72.52 -32.04
N THR A 233 92.41 -73.42 -31.22
CA THR A 233 91.00 -73.86 -31.32
C THR A 233 90.08 -72.75 -30.81
N TRP A 234 89.21 -72.25 -31.69
CA TRP A 234 88.21 -71.23 -31.32
C TRP A 234 87.13 -71.82 -30.40
N ASN A 235 86.92 -71.19 -29.25
CA ASN A 235 85.78 -71.47 -28.37
C ASN A 235 84.79 -70.31 -28.49
N PRO A 236 83.53 -70.55 -28.88
CA PRO A 236 82.55 -69.48 -28.99
C PRO A 236 82.29 -68.85 -27.61
N PRO A 237 82.32 -67.50 -27.51
CA PRO A 237 81.94 -66.81 -26.28
C PRO A 237 80.43 -66.97 -26.02
N ASP A 238 80.02 -66.78 -24.77
CA ASP A 238 78.61 -66.82 -24.37
C ASP A 238 77.82 -65.71 -25.09
N ILE A 239 76.94 -66.12 -26.01
CA ILE A 239 76.07 -65.27 -26.82
C ILE A 239 74.63 -65.23 -26.29
N SER A 240 74.37 -65.74 -25.08
CA SER A 240 73.03 -65.73 -24.48
C SER A 240 72.38 -64.34 -24.42
N PHE A 241 73.20 -63.28 -24.30
CA PHE A 241 72.72 -61.89 -24.31
C PHE A 241 72.17 -61.43 -25.67
N MET A 242 72.48 -62.12 -26.78
CA MET A 242 72.00 -61.81 -28.14
C MET A 242 70.65 -62.48 -28.47
N GLU A 243 70.09 -63.32 -27.59
CA GLU A 243 68.80 -64.00 -27.81
C GLU A 243 67.58 -63.14 -27.42
N ASN A 244 67.80 -61.95 -26.85
CA ASN A 244 66.70 -61.06 -26.51
C ASN A 244 65.91 -60.66 -27.76
N VAL A 245 64.61 -60.47 -27.61
CA VAL A 245 63.72 -59.94 -28.65
C VAL A 245 62.88 -58.85 -28.03
N GLY A 246 63.32 -57.61 -28.23
CA GLY A 246 62.56 -56.41 -27.90
C GLY A 246 63.22 -55.50 -26.86
N PRO A 247 62.62 -54.31 -26.64
CA PRO A 247 63.12 -53.33 -25.69
C PRO A 247 63.20 -53.94 -24.30
N VAL A 248 64.39 -53.90 -23.70
CA VAL A 248 64.58 -54.35 -22.32
C VAL A 248 63.70 -53.49 -21.42
N LYS A 249 62.72 -54.09 -20.73
CA LYS A 249 61.82 -53.42 -19.77
C LYS A 249 62.55 -52.77 -18.57
N GLN A 250 63.88 -52.83 -18.53
CA GLN A 250 64.73 -52.31 -17.46
C GLN A 250 65.01 -50.82 -17.57
N ILE A 251 64.64 -50.14 -18.67
CA ILE A 251 64.70 -48.68 -18.72
C ILE A 251 63.44 -48.14 -18.02
N THR A 252 63.52 -48.03 -16.70
CA THR A 252 62.54 -47.36 -15.82
C THR A 252 62.44 -45.86 -16.06
N ASN A 253 63.23 -45.31 -16.97
CA ASN A 253 63.15 -43.91 -17.39
C ASN A 253 62.08 -43.76 -18.48
N ILE A 254 60.83 -43.95 -18.08
CA ILE A 254 59.70 -43.42 -18.84
C ILE A 254 59.93 -41.90 -18.90
N PRO A 255 59.99 -41.27 -20.10
CA PRO A 255 60.15 -39.82 -20.21
C PRO A 255 59.12 -39.11 -19.32
N PRO A 256 59.51 -38.10 -18.52
CA PRO A 256 58.60 -37.39 -17.62
C PRO A 256 57.32 -36.87 -18.29
N ALA A 257 57.39 -36.59 -19.59
CA ALA A 257 56.25 -36.18 -20.42
C ALA A 257 55.14 -37.23 -20.53
N ILE A 258 55.49 -38.52 -20.61
CA ILE A 258 54.50 -39.62 -20.71
C ILE A 258 53.83 -39.85 -19.35
N ILE A 259 54.60 -39.76 -18.27
CA ILE A 259 54.08 -39.88 -16.89
C ILE A 259 53.13 -38.71 -16.57
N ALA A 260 53.51 -37.48 -16.94
CA ALA A 260 52.66 -36.30 -16.76
C ALA A 260 51.36 -36.38 -17.57
N MET A 261 51.42 -36.92 -18.79
CA MET A 261 50.25 -37.10 -19.65
C MET A 261 49.31 -38.21 -19.13
N GLU A 262 49.85 -39.32 -18.66
CA GLU A 262 49.09 -40.41 -18.03
C GLU A 262 48.40 -39.96 -16.73
N LEU A 263 49.09 -39.19 -15.88
CA LEU A 263 48.53 -38.62 -14.65
C LEU A 263 47.41 -37.61 -14.92
N ALA A 264 47.56 -36.77 -15.95
CA ALA A 264 46.52 -35.83 -16.36
C ALA A 264 45.26 -36.52 -16.93
N LEU A 265 45.41 -37.73 -17.49
CA LEU A 265 44.29 -38.54 -17.99
C LEU A 265 43.58 -39.34 -16.89
N GLN A 266 44.25 -39.58 -15.75
CA GLN A 266 43.70 -40.35 -14.62
C GLN A 266 42.97 -39.49 -13.59
N SER A 267 43.23 -38.18 -13.52
CA SER A 267 42.58 -37.28 -12.55
C SER A 267 41.06 -37.14 -12.73
N ASP A 268 40.51 -37.45 -13.90
CA ASP A 268 39.07 -37.32 -14.18
C ASP A 268 38.22 -38.50 -13.66
N LYS A 269 38.81 -39.59 -13.15
CA LYS A 269 38.04 -40.77 -12.71
C LYS A 269 37.75 -40.86 -11.21
N LYS A 270 38.31 -39.99 -10.36
CA LYS A 270 38.19 -40.12 -8.89
C LYS A 270 37.24 -39.14 -8.19
N ASN A 271 36.61 -38.20 -8.91
CA ASN A 271 35.63 -37.28 -8.32
C ASN A 271 34.32 -37.26 -9.09
N LEU A 272 33.65 -38.42 -9.17
CA LEU A 272 32.22 -38.53 -9.48
C LEU A 272 31.60 -39.28 -8.31
N PRO A 273 30.97 -38.60 -7.32
CA PRO A 273 30.17 -39.30 -6.33
C PRO A 273 28.93 -39.87 -7.02
N ASP A 274 28.77 -41.18 -6.87
CA ASP A 274 27.59 -41.94 -7.29
C ASP A 274 26.32 -41.28 -6.75
N SER A 275 25.55 -40.66 -7.65
CA SER A 275 24.18 -40.26 -7.39
C SER A 275 23.26 -41.43 -7.77
N GLN A 276 22.95 -42.26 -6.77
CA GLN A 276 21.70 -43.00 -6.73
C GLN A 276 20.99 -42.72 -5.40
N ASN A 277 19.72 -42.33 -5.53
CA ASN A 277 18.68 -42.17 -4.52
C ASN A 277 18.64 -40.82 -3.77
N VAL A 278 17.91 -39.84 -4.33
CA VAL A 278 16.75 -39.20 -3.68
C VAL A 278 15.89 -38.53 -4.77
N THR A 279 14.79 -39.17 -5.15
CA THR A 279 13.66 -38.51 -5.83
C THR A 279 12.80 -37.84 -4.76
N SER A 280 13.10 -36.58 -4.47
CA SER A 280 12.17 -35.68 -3.78
C SER A 280 12.61 -34.25 -4.05
N GLU A 281 11.81 -33.53 -4.83
CA GLU A 281 11.72 -32.07 -4.94
C GLU A 281 13.00 -31.28 -4.59
N ASN A 282 13.74 -30.84 -5.62
CA ASN A 282 14.72 -29.77 -5.50
C ASN A 282 14.01 -28.44 -5.16
N LYS A 283 13.61 -28.27 -3.89
CA LYS A 283 13.49 -26.95 -3.29
C LYS A 283 14.87 -26.59 -2.78
N LEU A 284 15.48 -25.58 -3.38
CA LEU A 284 16.64 -24.91 -2.80
C LEU A 284 16.25 -24.48 -1.37
N PRO A 285 17.00 -24.89 -0.33
CA PRO A 285 16.67 -24.53 1.03
C PRO A 285 16.68 -23.00 1.13
N THR A 286 15.51 -22.43 1.38
CA THR A 286 15.33 -20.97 1.37
C THR A 286 15.79 -20.38 2.71
N THR A 287 16.02 -21.24 3.71
CA THR A 287 16.48 -20.84 5.05
C THR A 287 17.55 -21.79 5.58
N LEU A 288 18.54 -21.24 6.31
CA LEU A 288 19.64 -21.98 6.96
C LEU A 288 19.19 -23.08 7.94
N LYS A 289 17.91 -23.15 8.31
CA LYS A 289 17.34 -24.16 9.22
C LYS A 289 17.06 -25.50 8.54
N GLU A 290 16.97 -25.51 7.21
CA GLU A 290 16.68 -26.71 6.40
C GLU A 290 17.96 -27.49 6.03
N VAL A 291 19.14 -26.94 6.33
CA VAL A 291 20.44 -27.50 5.99
C VAL A 291 20.97 -28.33 7.16
N SER A 292 21.62 -29.46 6.87
CA SER A 292 22.19 -30.33 7.89
C SER A 292 23.19 -29.56 8.78
N SER A 293 23.12 -29.76 10.09
CA SER A 293 23.99 -29.07 11.07
C SER A 293 25.48 -29.21 10.76
N LYS A 294 25.88 -30.37 10.22
CA LYS A 294 27.26 -30.65 9.80
C LYS A 294 27.69 -29.78 8.61
N THR A 295 26.83 -29.64 7.61
CA THR A 295 27.10 -28.78 6.43
C THR A 295 27.16 -27.30 6.81
N VAL A 296 26.31 -26.86 7.76
CA VAL A 296 26.36 -25.50 8.29
C VAL A 296 27.67 -25.25 9.05
N GLN A 297 28.13 -26.23 9.84
CA GLN A 297 29.40 -26.14 10.56
C GLN A 297 30.62 -26.11 9.62
N GLU A 298 30.63 -26.94 8.58
CA GLU A 298 31.67 -26.93 7.54
C GLU A 298 31.68 -25.60 6.76
N PHE A 299 30.51 -25.07 6.43
CA PHE A 299 30.39 -23.78 5.76
C PHE A 299 30.85 -22.61 6.65
N LEU A 300 30.48 -22.62 7.93
CA LEU A 300 30.95 -21.65 8.92
C LEU A 300 32.46 -21.73 9.10
N HIS A 301 33.02 -22.94 9.11
CA HIS A 301 34.45 -23.16 9.15
C HIS A 301 35.13 -22.60 7.89
N LEU A 302 34.60 -22.91 6.70
CA LEU A 302 35.14 -22.40 5.43
C LEU A 302 35.08 -20.86 5.37
N LEU A 303 34.00 -20.26 5.88
CA LEU A 303 33.85 -18.82 6.04
C LEU A 303 34.83 -18.20 7.04
N CYS A 304 35.50 -18.95 7.91
CA CYS A 304 36.51 -18.39 8.81
C CYS A 304 37.89 -18.25 8.14
N TYR A 305 38.20 -19.09 7.14
CA TYR A 305 39.55 -19.21 6.59
C TYR A 305 39.66 -18.66 5.16
N GLU A 306 38.64 -18.84 4.32
CA GLU A 306 38.67 -18.32 2.93
C GLU A 306 38.61 -16.78 2.88
N PRO A 307 37.77 -16.08 3.67
CA PRO A 307 37.77 -14.61 3.72
C PRO A 307 38.74 -14.04 4.77
N GLU A 308 39.86 -14.71 5.05
CA GLU A 308 40.88 -14.20 5.98
C GLU A 308 41.44 -12.82 5.52
N PHE A 309 41.36 -12.50 4.23
CA PHE A 309 41.76 -11.20 3.70
C PHE A 309 40.87 -10.02 4.16
N LEU A 310 39.63 -10.28 4.61
CA LEU A 310 38.70 -9.25 5.09
C LEU A 310 38.95 -8.84 6.55
N ILE A 311 39.77 -9.62 7.27
CA ILE A 311 40.13 -9.33 8.66
C ILE A 311 41.38 -8.43 8.65
N ASP A 312 41.28 -7.28 9.32
CA ASP A 312 42.39 -6.32 9.49
C ASP A 312 43.56 -6.94 10.28
N GLU A 313 44.81 -6.59 9.94
CA GLU A 313 46.02 -7.17 10.56
C GLU A 313 46.08 -6.97 12.08
N ASN A 314 45.48 -5.87 12.56
CA ASN A 314 45.39 -5.57 13.99
C ASN A 314 44.49 -6.57 14.75
N ILE A 315 43.41 -7.01 14.11
CA ILE A 315 42.46 -7.99 14.66
C ILE A 315 43.07 -9.40 14.57
N LYS A 316 43.84 -9.69 13.51
CA LYS A 316 44.59 -10.95 13.38
C LYS A 316 45.58 -11.14 14.53
N ARG A 317 46.37 -10.11 14.86
CA ARG A 317 47.30 -10.15 16.02
C ARG A 317 46.61 -10.34 17.36
N LEU A 318 45.38 -9.85 17.51
CA LEU A 318 44.58 -10.03 18.73
C LEU A 318 43.94 -11.43 18.83
N LEU A 319 43.72 -12.09 17.69
CA LEU A 319 43.09 -13.41 17.60
C LEU A 319 44.08 -14.57 17.54
N GLU A 320 45.35 -14.29 17.23
CA GLU A 320 46.46 -15.26 17.24
C GLU A 320 46.71 -15.96 18.59
N PRO A 321 46.53 -15.32 19.77
CA PRO A 321 46.66 -15.96 21.06
C PRO A 321 45.43 -16.77 21.51
N LEU A 322 44.28 -16.64 20.82
CA LEU A 322 43.04 -17.33 21.19
C LEU A 322 42.94 -18.69 20.48
N GLY A 323 42.53 -19.73 21.23
CA GLY A 323 42.40 -21.09 20.73
C GLY A 323 41.39 -21.23 19.58
N TYR A 324 41.50 -22.34 18.83
CA TYR A 324 40.74 -22.63 17.61
C TYR A 324 39.22 -22.47 17.76
N GLU A 325 38.63 -22.87 18.89
CA GLU A 325 37.18 -22.76 19.12
C GLU A 325 36.74 -21.38 19.62
N GLU A 326 37.53 -20.73 20.48
CA GLU A 326 37.22 -19.41 21.04
C GLU A 326 37.41 -18.30 20.01
N GLY A 327 38.40 -18.44 19.11
CA GLY A 327 38.64 -17.52 18.00
C GLY A 327 37.64 -17.66 16.84
N LEU A 328 37.00 -18.82 16.67
CA LEU A 328 36.08 -19.09 15.56
C LEU A 328 34.87 -18.14 15.57
N LEU A 329 34.25 -17.95 16.74
CA LEU A 329 33.07 -17.10 16.89
C LEU A 329 33.39 -15.62 16.65
N LEU A 330 34.53 -15.15 17.18
CA LEU A 330 34.99 -13.77 17.01
C LEU A 330 35.39 -13.48 15.54
N ARG A 331 36.02 -14.45 14.86
CA ARG A 331 36.31 -14.35 13.42
C ARG A 331 35.03 -14.29 12.59
N LEU A 332 34.05 -15.14 12.89
CA LEU A 332 32.75 -15.08 12.21
C LEU A 332 32.03 -13.76 12.42
N ASP A 333 32.00 -13.24 13.65
CA ASP A 333 31.29 -12.00 13.94
C ASP A 333 31.95 -10.78 13.25
N THR A 334 33.28 -10.75 13.21
CA THR A 334 34.02 -9.70 12.47
C THR A 334 33.76 -9.77 10.97
N ILE A 335 33.85 -10.95 10.36
CA ILE A 335 33.60 -11.16 8.92
C ILE A 335 32.14 -10.84 8.55
N LEU A 336 31.18 -11.27 9.36
CA LEU A 336 29.76 -10.99 9.13
C LEU A 336 29.44 -9.51 9.32
N THR A 337 30.11 -8.84 10.24
CA THR A 337 29.98 -7.39 10.44
C THR A 337 30.52 -6.64 9.22
N VAL A 338 31.73 -6.96 8.75
CA VAL A 338 32.32 -6.36 7.53
C VAL A 338 31.44 -6.63 6.30
N SER A 339 30.97 -7.87 6.13
CA SER A 339 30.07 -8.24 5.02
C SER A 339 28.74 -7.46 5.06
N ARG A 340 28.23 -7.19 6.27
CA ARG A 340 27.02 -6.37 6.46
C ARG A 340 27.25 -4.90 6.10
N PHE A 341 28.46 -4.37 6.33
CA PHE A 341 28.85 -3.03 5.90
C PHE A 341 29.01 -2.94 4.38
N LEU A 342 29.64 -3.93 3.74
CA LEU A 342 29.81 -3.97 2.28
C LEU A 342 28.48 -4.07 1.51
N LYS A 343 27.44 -4.65 2.10
CA LYS A 343 26.10 -4.73 1.48
C LYS A 343 25.30 -3.42 1.58
N LYS A 344 25.70 -2.49 2.45
CA LYS A 344 25.00 -1.22 2.69
C LYS A 344 25.49 -0.07 1.80
N ASN A 345 26.69 -0.21 1.24
CA ASN A 345 27.24 0.66 0.19
C ASN A 345 27.00 0.02 -1.17
#